data_AF-U1RDZ5-F1
#
_entry.id   AF-U1RDZ5-F1
#
_cell.length_a   1.000
_cell.length_b   1.000
_cell.length_c   1.000
_cell.angle_alpha   90.00
_cell.angle_beta   90.00
_cell.angle_gamma   90.00
#
_symmetry.space_group_name_H-M   'P 1'
#
loop_
_entity.id
_entity.type
_entity.pdbx_description
1 polymer ?
#
loop_
_entity_poly.entity_id
_entity_poly.type
_entity_poly.pdbx_seq_one_letter_code
_entity_poly.pdbx_strand_id
1 'polypeptide(L)' 'METSTMFGNTVRLYCYERVLCDCIAHKNKIDSELYGKVIRDYAAYSNKDPPLLWHIAHSMKITAHVRNLMEIIYE' A
#
# COMPACT_ATOMS: atom_id res chain seq x y z
N MET A 1 -0.05 3.48 -13.47
CA MET A 1 0.63 2.28 -14.02
C MET A 1 -0.36 1.56 -14.91
N GLU A 2 0.08 0.93 -16.00
CA GLU A 2 -0.81 0.22 -16.93
C GLU A 2 -0.28 -1.20 -17.16
N THR A 3 -1.18 -2.18 -17.26
CA THR A 3 -0.82 -3.55 -17.60
C THR A 3 -1.74 -4.09 -18.69
N SER A 4 -1.25 -5.05 -19.46
CA SER A 4 -2.06 -5.80 -20.42
C SER A 4 -2.70 -6.98 -19.71
N THR A 5 -4.00 -7.15 -19.89
CA THR A 5 -4.72 -8.36 -19.48
C THR A 5 -4.44 -9.51 -20.45
N MET A 6 -4.78 -10.73 -20.03
CA MET A 6 -4.69 -11.94 -20.87
C MET A 6 -5.50 -11.85 -22.17
N PHE A 7 -6.47 -10.93 -22.23
CA PHE A 7 -7.33 -10.69 -23.39
C PHE A 7 -6.87 -9.50 -24.25
N GLY A 8 -5.68 -8.96 -24.00
CA GLY A 8 -5.09 -7.86 -24.78
C GLY A 8 -5.63 -6.46 -24.44
N ASN A 9 -6.48 -6.33 -23.42
CA ASN A 9 -6.95 -5.02 -22.97
C ASN A 9 -5.96 -4.37 -22.01
N THR A 10 -5.64 -3.10 -22.21
CA THR A 10 -4.83 -2.29 -21.30
C THR A 10 -5.70 -1.78 -20.14
N VAL A 11 -5.29 -2.07 -18.91
CA VAL A 11 -5.98 -1.62 -17.70
C VAL A 11 -5.07 -0.75 -16.85
N ARG A 12 -5.66 0.31 -16.28
CA ARG A 12 -5.00 1.19 -15.34
C ARG A 12 -4.99 0.55 -13.95
N LEU A 13 -3.80 0.47 -13.37
CA LEU A 13 -3.55 -0.08 -12.04
C LEU A 13 -3.20 1.03 -11.05
N TYR A 14 -3.61 0.82 -9.80
CA TYR A 14 -3.11 1.59 -8.68
C TYR A 14 -1.64 1.26 -8.41
N CYS A 15 -0.90 2.28 -7.95
CA CYS A 15 0.45 2.10 -7.43
C CYS A 15 0.40 1.31 -6.11
N TYR A 16 1.50 0.66 -5.78
CA TYR A 16 1.57 -0.20 -4.60
C TYR A 16 1.36 0.60 -3.31
N GLU A 17 1.89 1.81 -3.26
CA GLU A 17 1.74 2.79 -2.16
C GLU A 17 0.26 3.13 -1.93
N ARG A 18 -0.51 3.25 -3.02
CA ARG A 18 -1.94 3.53 -2.93
C ARG A 18 -2.70 2.35 -2.32
N VAL A 19 -2.40 1.14 -2.79
CA VAL A 19 -3.00 -0.09 -2.27
C VAL A 19 -2.68 -0.25 -0.78
N LEU A 20 -1.43 0.00 -0.37
CA LEU A 20 -1.03 -0.04 1.03
C LEU A 20 -1.82 0.97 1.88
N CYS A 21 -1.91 2.23 1.44
CA CYS A 21 -2.69 3.26 2.12
C CYS A 21 -4.17 2.88 2.25
N ASP A 22 -4.78 2.34 1.19
CA ASP A 22 -6.16 1.88 1.21
C ASP A 22 -6.36 0.69 2.19
N CYS A 23 -5.40 -0.25 2.25
CA CYS A 23 -5.41 -1.33 3.24
C CYS A 23 -5.34 -0.81 4.68
N ILE A 24 -4.49 0.18 4.94
CA ILE A 24 -4.36 0.80 6.27
C ILE A 24 -5.63 1.55 6.65
N ALA A 25 -6.22 2.30 5.72
CA ALA A 25 -7.47 3.05 5.93
C ALA A 25 -8.65 2.13 6.26
N HIS A 26 -8.66 0.91 5.71
CA HIS A 26 -9.72 -0.07 5.89
C HIS A 26 -9.30 -1.29 6.72
N LYS A 27 -8.33 -1.13 7.63
CA LYS A 27 -7.84 -2.21 8.50
C LYS A 27 -8.95 -3.06 9.14
N ASN A 28 -10.06 -2.44 9.56
CA ASN A 28 -11.18 -3.14 10.21
C ASN A 28 -12.02 -4.03 9.28
N LYS A 29 -11.89 -3.86 7.97
CA LYS A 29 -12.60 -4.64 6.94
C LYS A 29 -11.74 -5.72 6.30
N ILE A 30 -10.46 -5.77 6.64
CA ILE A 30 -9.48 -6.69 6.06
C ILE A 30 -9.14 -7.73 7.11
N ASP A 31 -9.01 -8.97 6.67
CA ASP A 31 -8.54 -10.06 7.51
C ASP A 31 -7.13 -9.77 8.07
N SER A 32 -6.90 -10.10 9.34
CA SER A 32 -5.64 -9.75 10.02
C SER A 32 -4.42 -10.46 9.45
N GLU A 33 -4.58 -11.69 8.95
CA GLU A 33 -3.51 -12.43 8.30
C GLU A 33 -3.15 -11.80 6.96
N LEU A 34 -4.17 -11.49 6.16
CA LEU A 34 -4.00 -10.79 4.87
C LEU A 34 -3.35 -9.42 5.07
N TYR A 35 -3.79 -8.67 6.07
CA TYR A 35 -3.22 -7.36 6.41
C TYR A 35 -1.73 -7.48 6.75
N GLY A 36 -1.36 -8.41 7.64
CA GLY A 36 0.03 -8.65 7.99
C GLY A 36 0.87 -9.09 6.78
N LYS A 37 0.30 -9.88 5.87
CA LYS A 37 0.99 -10.30 4.64
C LYS A 37 1.28 -9.12 3.72
N VAL A 38 0.29 -8.28 3.42
CA VAL A 38 0.46 -7.10 2.54
C VAL A 38 1.56 -6.18 3.07
N ILE A 39 1.63 -6.01 4.39
CA ILE A 39 2.64 -5.17 5.03
C ILE A 39 4.05 -5.75 4.86
N ARG A 40 4.23 -7.05 5.13
CA ARG A 40 5.51 -7.73 4.93
C ARG A 40 5.93 -7.73 3.47
N ASP A 41 4.98 -7.95 2.57
CA ASP A 41 5.23 -7.92 1.12
C ASP A 41 5.68 -6.52 0.69
N TYR A 42 5.05 -5.45 1.20
CA TYR A 42 5.51 -4.08 0.98
C TYR A 42 6.88 -3.78 1.60
N ALA A 43 7.16 -4.34 2.78
CA ALA A 43 8.47 -4.23 3.43
C ALA A 43 9.59 -4.89 2.61
N ALA A 44 9.29 -6.01 1.94
CA ALA A 44 10.21 -6.71 1.05
C ALA A 44 10.29 -6.11 -0.37
N TYR A 45 9.33 -5.26 -0.75
CA TYR A 45 9.28 -4.67 -2.08
C TYR A 45 10.48 -3.76 -2.32
N SER A 46 11.24 -3.96 -3.40
CA SER A 46 12.49 -3.23 -3.64
C SER A 46 12.29 -1.86 -4.30
N ASN A 47 11.19 -1.66 -5.03
CA ASN A 47 10.93 -0.44 -5.79
C ASN A 47 9.91 0.48 -5.11
N LYS A 48 9.99 0.61 -3.78
CA LYS A 48 9.09 1.46 -2.99
C LYS A 48 9.36 2.93 -3.31
N ASP A 49 8.31 3.73 -3.34
CA ASP A 49 8.40 5.19 -3.41
C ASP A 49 7.90 5.83 -2.10
N PRO A 50 8.78 6.05 -1.10
CA PRO A 50 8.39 6.66 0.17
C PRO A 50 7.80 8.08 0.02
N PRO A 51 8.37 8.98 -0.82
CA PRO A 51 7.73 10.28 -1.11
C PRO A 51 6.28 10.16 -1.57
N LEU A 52 5.99 9.26 -2.52
CA LEU A 52 4.64 9.05 -3.01
C LEU A 52 3.71 8.48 -1.93
N LEU A 53 4.20 7.54 -1.12
CA LEU A 53 3.45 6.99 0.01
C LEU A 53 3.03 8.10 0.98
N TRP A 54 3.95 8.99 1.36
CA TRP A 54 3.64 10.09 2.27
C TRP A 54 2.65 11.09 1.65
N HIS A 55 2.78 11.38 0.36
CA HIS A 55 1.85 12.25 -0.37
C HIS A 55 0.42 11.68 -0.36
N ILE A 56 0.27 10.38 -0.65
CA ILE A 56 -1.02 9.69 -0.64
C ILE A 56 -1.58 9.64 0.79
N ALA A 57 -0.76 9.24 1.77
CA ALA A 57 -1.17 9.14 3.16
C ALA A 57 -1.64 10.49 3.73
N HIS A 58 -0.96 11.58 3.38
CA HIS A 58 -1.36 12.94 3.74
C HIS A 58 -2.69 13.33 3.11
N SER A 59 -2.84 13.08 1.81
CA SER A 59 -4.09 13.35 1.07
C SER A 59 -5.28 12.56 1.64
N MET A 60 -5.03 11.35 2.14
CA MET A 60 -6.02 10.48 2.78
C MET A 60 -6.21 10.73 4.29
N LYS A 61 -5.42 11.62 4.89
CA LYS A 61 -5.40 11.93 6.35
C LYS A 61 -5.11 10.72 7.24
N ILE A 62 -4.35 9.74 6.74
CA ILE A 62 -3.96 8.53 7.48
C ILE A 62 -2.47 8.51 7.84
N THR A 63 -1.78 9.64 7.73
CA THR A 63 -0.33 9.77 7.94
C THR A 63 0.15 9.17 9.28
N ALA A 64 -0.60 9.36 10.36
CA ALA A 64 -0.26 8.80 11.67
C ALA A 64 -0.30 7.26 11.69
N HIS A 65 -1.31 6.66 11.04
CA HIS A 65 -1.43 5.21 10.95
C HIS A 65 -0.31 4.60 10.12
N VAL A 66 0.04 5.24 8.99
CA VAL A 66 1.14 4.81 8.13
C VAL A 66 2.48 4.92 8.87
N ARG A 67 2.70 5.99 9.64
CA ARG A 67 3.91 6.17 10.45
C ARG A 67 4.07 5.06 11.49
N ASN A 68 3.05 4.84 12.32
CA ASN A 68 3.10 3.80 13.35
C ASN A 68 3.36 2.42 12.73
N LEU A 69 2.80 2.16 11.55
CA LEU A 69 3.03 0.91 10.85
C LEU A 69 4.49 0.78 10.39
N MET A 70 5.03 1.82 9.78
CA MET A 70 6.42 1.81 9.32
C MET A 70 7.39 1.64 10.49
N GLU A 71 7.15 2.29 11.63
CA GLU A 71 7.96 2.11 12.83
C GLU A 71 8.01 0.63 13.26
N ILE A 72 6.87 -0.06 13.29
CA ILE A 72 6.80 -1.49 13.66
C ILE A 72 7.53 -2.40 12.67
N ILE A 73 7.57 -2.06 11.38
CA ILE A 73 8.21 -2.88 10.34
C ILE A 73 9.75 -2.79 10.40
N TYR A 74 10.26 -1.62 10.79
CA TYR A 74 11.68 -1.28 10.74
C TYR A 74 12.37 -1.35 12.11
N GLU A 75 11.66 -1.81 13.14
CA GLU A 75 12.19 -2.20 14.46
C GLU A 75 12.67 -3.65 14.44
#